data_AF-A0A9E0VK51-F1
#
_entry.id   AF-A0A9E0VK51-F1
#
_cell.length_a   1.000
_cell.length_b   1.000
_cell.length_c   1.000
_cell.angle_alpha   90.00
_cell.angle_beta   90.00
_cell.angle_gamma   90.00
#
_symmetry.space_group_name_H-M   'P 1'
#
loop_
_entity.id
_entity.type
_entity.pdbx_description
1 polymer ?
#
loop_
_entity_poly.entity_id
_entity_poly.type
_entity_poly.pdbx_seq_one_letter_code
_entity_poly.pdbx_strand_id
1 'polypeptide(L)'
;MKSPKTVRFVAFASLALLGGLALSGCGKDRTVDQYFAQKENEKQRQTSQSIEGTFEGTLLSKMNGKPMGALSVEIYGDTNIPDGSVQTKNVIAANITLSTKAFSRTINATNGFYNIYSHAYQLDFAIENGQVDATGKPRAIKFRFAGKLDPVTKVMDGTIQCVDYAKYGGRYRLTRGANSPQLEDTRIPTERAEATLGKIYSVTQEVLGTEQRVTMKFAEPTATPEGEFLELFYPVRFVTVSVTLTETKYGEDIMTIPFTNAEWDMDSRTLNGAMSGAAGSGGTQPYHFTLQCTESGSAKVPAWDCHWSGNVAFDFKAKAVR
;
A
#
# COMPACT_ATOMS: atom_id res chain seq x y z
N MET A 1 57.49 0.83 -54.99
CA MET A 1 57.18 1.46 -53.68
C MET A 1 57.83 0.65 -52.58
N LYS A 2 58.52 1.33 -51.67
CA LYS A 2 59.55 0.81 -50.75
C LYS A 2 58.94 0.12 -49.51
N SER A 3 59.62 -0.95 -49.07
CA SER A 3 59.65 -1.53 -47.70
C SER A 3 59.90 -0.43 -46.63
N PRO A 4 59.56 -0.58 -45.33
CA PRO A 4 60.18 -1.60 -44.49
C PRO A 4 59.36 -2.23 -43.34
N LYS A 5 59.80 -3.44 -42.97
CA LYS A 5 59.68 -4.05 -41.64
C LYS A 5 60.53 -3.27 -40.64
N THR A 6 60.02 -3.00 -39.44
CA THR A 6 60.82 -2.51 -38.31
C THR A 6 60.45 -3.26 -37.05
N VAL A 7 61.26 -4.26 -36.72
CA VAL A 7 61.44 -4.79 -35.36
C VAL A 7 62.74 -4.20 -34.85
N ARG A 8 62.69 -3.51 -33.71
CA ARG A 8 63.80 -3.29 -32.75
C ARG A 8 63.30 -2.40 -31.62
N PHE A 9 62.88 -3.00 -30.51
CA PHE A 9 62.91 -2.32 -29.21
C PHE A 9 64.23 -2.67 -28.55
N VAL A 10 65.08 -1.65 -28.42
CA VAL A 10 66.35 -1.68 -27.71
C VAL A 10 66.03 -1.54 -26.22
N ALA A 11 66.49 -2.52 -25.44
CA ALA A 11 66.69 -2.35 -24.02
C ALA A 11 67.98 -1.54 -23.80
N PHE A 12 67.90 -0.46 -23.02
CA PHE A 12 69.04 0.01 -22.24
C PHE A 12 68.55 0.40 -20.85
N ALA A 13 69.11 -0.31 -19.88
CA ALA A 13 69.00 -0.09 -18.46
C ALA A 13 69.70 1.21 -18.05
N SER A 14 69.22 1.84 -16.98
CA SER A 14 70.05 2.61 -16.05
C SER A 14 69.34 2.73 -14.71
N LEU A 15 69.85 1.93 -13.78
CA LEU A 15 69.62 1.92 -12.35
C LEU A 15 70.33 3.14 -11.73
N ALA A 16 69.65 3.93 -10.89
CA ALA A 16 70.21 4.75 -9.80
C ALA A 16 69.01 5.32 -9.00
N LEU A 17 68.39 4.59 -8.07
CA LEU A 17 68.74 4.42 -6.65
C LEU A 17 68.94 5.74 -5.88
N LEU A 18 68.07 5.86 -4.86
CA LEU A 18 68.14 6.66 -3.62
C LEU A 18 67.69 8.13 -3.61
N GLY A 19 66.69 8.38 -2.77
CA GLY A 19 66.65 9.58 -1.94
C GLY A 19 65.36 10.39 -1.98
N GLY A 20 64.27 9.86 -1.44
CA GLY A 20 63.03 10.63 -1.30
C GLY A 20 61.89 9.91 -0.58
N LEU A 21 62.19 9.10 0.44
CA LEU A 21 61.19 8.66 1.41
C LEU A 21 60.78 9.86 2.25
N ALA A 22 59.82 10.62 1.74
CA ALA A 22 59.05 11.61 2.48
C ALA A 22 57.60 11.59 2.00
N LEU A 23 56.98 10.39 2.05
CA LEU A 23 55.54 10.29 2.19
C LEU A 23 55.23 10.12 3.67
N SER A 24 55.40 11.20 4.43
CA SER A 24 54.62 11.45 5.63
C SER A 24 53.17 11.73 5.21
N GLY A 25 52.52 10.74 4.60
CA GLY A 25 51.07 10.67 4.62
C GLY A 25 50.71 10.19 6.01
N CYS A 26 50.23 11.10 6.86
CA CYS A 26 49.57 10.78 8.11
C CYS A 26 48.42 9.79 7.81
N GLY A 27 48.74 8.49 7.81
CA GLY A 27 47.76 7.44 7.94
C GLY A 27 47.13 7.67 9.30
N LYS A 28 45.96 8.32 9.30
CA LYS A 28 45.16 8.54 10.50
C LYS A 28 44.96 7.15 11.10
N ASP A 29 45.66 6.85 12.20
CA ASP A 29 45.60 5.57 12.88
C ASP A 29 44.12 5.25 13.08
N ARG A 30 43.60 4.27 12.33
CA ARG A 30 42.24 3.81 12.52
C ARG A 30 42.19 3.26 13.93
N THR A 31 41.34 3.84 14.76
CA THR A 31 41.17 3.33 16.12
C THR A 31 40.67 1.88 16.04
N VAL A 32 40.99 1.07 17.04
CA VAL A 32 40.54 -0.33 17.13
C VAL A 32 39.01 -0.42 16.95
N ASP A 33 38.28 0.56 17.47
CA ASP A 33 36.82 0.70 17.30
C ASP A 33 36.41 0.90 15.83
N GLN A 34 37.16 1.68 15.04
CA GLN A 34 36.91 1.86 13.61
C GLN A 34 37.17 0.58 12.82
N TYR A 35 38.16 -0.22 13.22
CA TYR A 35 38.42 -1.53 12.59
C TYR A 35 37.31 -2.53 12.89
N PHE A 36 36.85 -2.62 14.15
CA PHE A 36 35.74 -3.49 14.52
C PHE A 36 34.43 -3.07 13.84
N ALA A 37 34.12 -1.76 13.80
CA ALA A 37 32.98 -1.23 13.06
C ALA A 37 33.04 -1.57 11.56
N GLN A 38 34.22 -1.47 10.93
CA GLN A 38 34.39 -1.85 9.52
C GLN A 38 34.19 -3.34 9.27
N LYS A 39 34.76 -4.19 10.12
CA LYS A 39 34.64 -5.65 10.00
C LYS A 39 33.19 -6.12 10.21
N GLU A 40 32.47 -5.46 11.12
CA GLU A 40 31.05 -5.72 11.34
C GLU A 40 30.20 -5.26 10.15
N ASN A 41 30.47 -4.06 9.61
CA ASN A 41 29.83 -3.58 8.38
C ASN A 41 30.09 -4.50 7.17
N GLU A 42 31.31 -5.03 7.03
CA GLU A 42 31.64 -5.97 5.95
C GLU A 42 30.90 -7.30 6.10
N LYS A 43 30.79 -7.82 7.33
CA LYS A 43 29.99 -9.03 7.63
C LYS A 43 28.50 -8.80 7.37
N GLN A 44 27.97 -7.64 7.74
CA GLN A 44 26.60 -7.26 7.43
C GLN A 44 26.38 -7.18 5.92
N ARG A 45 27.28 -6.52 5.18
CA ARG A 45 27.21 -6.42 3.72
C ARG A 45 27.24 -7.78 3.03
N GLN A 46 28.16 -8.67 3.43
CA GLN A 46 28.22 -10.03 2.89
C GLN A 46 26.94 -10.82 3.18
N THR A 47 26.34 -10.61 4.36
CA THR A 47 25.09 -11.27 4.70
C THR A 47 23.93 -10.72 3.88
N SER A 48 23.82 -9.41 3.73
CA SER A 48 22.83 -8.78 2.86
C SER A 48 22.97 -9.28 1.43
N GLN A 49 24.18 -9.32 0.87
CA GLN A 49 24.46 -9.88 -0.47
C GLN A 49 24.00 -11.33 -0.65
N SER A 50 24.07 -12.15 0.39
CA SER A 50 23.65 -13.56 0.30
C SER A 50 22.13 -13.75 0.10
N ILE A 51 21.34 -12.79 0.58
CA ILE A 51 19.88 -12.82 0.51
C ILE A 51 19.31 -12.03 -0.67
N GLU A 52 20.13 -11.21 -1.34
CA GLU A 52 19.71 -10.46 -2.51
C GLU A 52 19.22 -11.35 -3.65
N GLY A 53 18.32 -10.79 -4.44
CA GLY A 53 17.78 -11.40 -5.64
C GLY A 53 16.27 -11.29 -5.72
N THR A 54 15.75 -11.76 -6.86
CA THR A 54 14.32 -11.72 -7.18
C THR A 54 13.68 -13.06 -6.86
N PHE A 55 12.58 -13.01 -6.12
CA PHE A 55 11.79 -14.15 -5.70
C PHE A 55 10.39 -14.03 -6.27
N GLU A 56 9.92 -15.08 -6.93
CA GLU A 56 8.65 -15.04 -7.65
C GLU A 56 7.74 -16.19 -7.23
N GLY A 57 6.44 -15.94 -7.21
CA GLY A 57 5.44 -16.92 -6.83
C GLY A 57 4.04 -16.33 -6.80
N THR A 58 3.10 -17.10 -6.25
CA THR A 58 1.69 -16.70 -6.18
C THR A 58 1.35 -16.22 -4.78
N LEU A 59 0.55 -15.16 -4.71
CA LEU A 59 -0.05 -14.71 -3.47
C LEU A 59 -1.43 -15.34 -3.29
N LEU A 60 -1.66 -15.96 -2.13
CA LEU A 60 -2.93 -16.61 -1.78
C LEU A 60 -3.62 -15.87 -0.65
N SER A 61 -4.92 -15.62 -0.76
CA SER A 61 -5.69 -14.95 0.29
C SER A 61 -5.69 -15.73 1.60
N LYS A 62 -5.44 -15.04 2.72
CA LYS A 62 -5.56 -15.65 4.06
C LYS A 62 -6.99 -16.06 4.39
N MET A 63 -8.00 -15.42 3.79
CA MET A 63 -9.40 -15.64 4.14
C MET A 63 -9.98 -16.89 3.49
N ASN A 64 -9.65 -17.15 2.21
CA ASN A 64 -10.28 -18.20 1.43
C ASN A 64 -9.29 -19.09 0.66
N GLY A 65 -7.98 -18.85 0.78
CA GLY A 65 -6.93 -19.62 0.11
C GLY A 65 -6.87 -19.45 -1.41
N LYS A 66 -7.73 -18.61 -2.00
CA LYS A 66 -7.73 -18.37 -3.45
C LYS A 66 -6.52 -17.53 -3.87
N PRO A 67 -6.00 -17.73 -5.09
CA PRO A 67 -5.03 -16.81 -5.68
C PRO A 67 -5.51 -15.36 -5.64
N MET A 68 -4.57 -14.42 -5.55
CA MET A 68 -4.81 -12.97 -5.59
C MET A 68 -3.96 -12.28 -6.65
N GLY A 69 -2.97 -12.97 -7.21
CA GLY A 69 -2.04 -12.43 -8.20
C GLY A 69 -0.64 -13.06 -8.12
N ALA A 70 0.19 -12.70 -9.10
CA ALA A 70 1.61 -12.99 -9.09
C ALA A 70 2.34 -11.98 -8.20
N LEU A 71 3.24 -12.47 -7.36
CA LEU A 71 4.05 -11.67 -6.46
C LEU A 71 5.52 -11.86 -6.83
N SER A 72 6.19 -10.76 -7.13
CA SER A 72 7.65 -10.69 -7.32
C SER A 72 8.24 -9.80 -6.24
N VAL A 73 9.31 -10.26 -5.60
CA VAL A 73 9.99 -9.54 -4.53
C VAL A 73 11.47 -9.52 -4.83
N GLU A 74 11.99 -8.34 -5.12
CA GLU A 74 13.41 -8.11 -5.26
C GLU A 74 13.95 -7.58 -3.92
N ILE A 75 14.81 -8.37 -3.26
CA ILE A 75 15.49 -7.97 -2.04
C ILE A 75 16.88 -7.44 -2.38
N TYR A 76 17.27 -6.35 -1.74
CA TYR A 76 18.62 -5.78 -1.79
C TYR A 76 19.04 -5.27 -0.41
N GLY A 77 20.36 -5.19 -0.15
CA GLY A 77 20.88 -4.60 1.08
C GLY A 77 20.54 -3.10 1.15
N ASP A 78 19.99 -2.65 2.28
CA ASP A 78 19.81 -1.22 2.53
C ASP A 78 21.07 -0.67 3.21
N THR A 79 21.71 0.31 2.59
CA THR A 79 22.93 0.93 3.13
C THR A 79 22.64 2.05 4.12
N ASN A 80 21.37 2.40 4.33
CA ASN A 80 20.97 3.41 5.31
C ASN A 80 20.93 2.79 6.70
N ILE A 81 22.09 2.69 7.36
CA ILE A 81 22.16 2.39 8.79
C ILE A 81 22.03 3.72 9.53
N PRO A 82 20.94 3.99 10.28
CA PRO A 82 20.84 5.23 11.03
C PRO A 82 21.97 5.34 12.05
N ASP A 83 22.66 6.48 12.00
CA ASP A 83 23.79 6.82 12.87
C ASP A 83 23.41 6.66 14.35
N GLY A 84 24.22 5.91 15.11
CA GLY A 84 24.02 5.67 16.54
C GLY A 84 23.21 4.41 16.91
N SER A 85 22.76 3.62 15.93
CA SER A 85 22.13 2.33 16.22
C SER A 85 23.17 1.23 16.44
N VAL A 86 23.34 0.79 17.70
CA VAL A 86 24.00 -0.47 18.03
C VAL A 86 23.03 -1.59 17.70
N GLN A 87 22.80 -1.88 16.41
CA GLN A 87 21.93 -2.98 16.01
C GLN A 87 22.69 -3.98 15.15
N THR A 88 22.80 -5.20 15.70
CA THR A 88 23.24 -6.47 15.09
C THR A 88 22.27 -6.96 13.99
N LYS A 89 21.59 -6.04 13.32
CA LYS A 89 20.47 -6.32 12.44
C LYS A 89 20.83 -5.94 11.01
N ASN A 90 20.80 -6.91 10.10
CA ASN A 90 20.99 -6.59 8.69
C ASN A 90 19.76 -5.84 8.20
N VAL A 91 20.00 -4.61 7.76
CA VAL A 91 18.97 -3.77 7.16
C VAL A 91 18.79 -4.21 5.71
N ILE A 92 17.54 -4.46 5.33
CA ILE A 92 17.17 -4.87 3.99
C ILE A 92 16.13 -3.92 3.44
N ALA A 93 16.11 -3.77 2.12
CA ALA A 93 15.03 -3.13 1.40
C ALA A 93 14.50 -4.09 0.34
N ALA A 94 13.27 -3.83 -0.10
CA ALA A 94 12.64 -4.64 -1.12
C ALA A 94 11.75 -3.82 -2.06
N ASN A 95 11.79 -4.19 -3.34
CA ASN A 95 10.74 -3.85 -4.28
C ASN A 95 9.74 -5.01 -4.31
N ILE A 96 8.52 -4.75 -3.87
CA ILE A 96 7.43 -5.73 -3.80
C ILE A 96 6.47 -5.42 -4.94
N THR A 97 6.48 -6.25 -5.98
CA THR A 97 5.61 -6.12 -7.14
C THR A 97 4.47 -7.12 -7.07
N LEU A 98 3.24 -6.61 -7.02
CA LEU A 98 2.02 -7.41 -7.15
C LEU A 98 1.42 -7.17 -8.53
N SER A 99 1.26 -8.25 -9.29
CA SER A 99 0.68 -8.23 -10.62
C SER A 99 -0.59 -9.08 -10.66
N THR A 100 -1.64 -8.52 -11.20
CA THR A 100 -2.91 -9.17 -11.54
C THR A 100 -3.17 -8.96 -13.03
N LYS A 101 -4.29 -9.49 -13.57
CA LYS A 101 -4.69 -9.14 -14.94
C LYS A 101 -5.11 -7.68 -15.09
N ALA A 102 -5.65 -7.09 -14.03
CA ALA A 102 -6.19 -5.73 -14.05
C ALA A 102 -5.10 -4.67 -13.83
N PHE A 103 -4.09 -4.96 -13.01
CA PHE A 103 -3.05 -3.99 -12.66
C PHE A 103 -1.72 -4.67 -12.28
N SER A 104 -0.63 -3.91 -12.36
CA SER A 104 0.68 -4.29 -11.83
C SER A 104 1.27 -3.11 -11.07
N ARG A 105 1.68 -3.33 -9.81
CA ARG A 105 2.17 -2.27 -8.94
C ARG A 105 3.38 -2.72 -8.15
N THR A 106 4.40 -1.87 -8.10
CA THR A 106 5.58 -2.03 -7.26
C THR A 106 5.51 -1.09 -6.06
N ILE A 107 5.78 -1.63 -4.88
CA ILE A 107 5.89 -0.90 -3.62
C ILE A 107 7.31 -1.03 -3.13
N ASN A 108 7.91 0.10 -2.77
CA ASN A 108 9.23 0.11 -2.16
C ASN A 108 9.08 0.06 -0.63
N ALA A 109 9.73 -0.93 -0.02
CA ALA A 109 9.82 -1.07 1.43
C ALA A 109 11.28 -0.94 1.85
N THR A 110 11.61 0.09 2.63
CA THR A 110 12.95 0.34 3.17
C THR A 110 13.01 0.01 4.65
N ASN A 111 14.22 0.01 5.23
CA ASN A 111 14.43 -0.20 6.67
C ASN A 111 13.85 -1.53 7.20
N GLY A 112 13.79 -2.55 6.35
CA GLY A 112 13.45 -3.91 6.77
C GLY A 112 14.57 -4.57 7.55
N PHE A 113 14.26 -5.69 8.18
CA PHE A 113 15.20 -6.46 8.98
C PHE A 113 15.30 -7.90 8.49
N TYR A 114 16.52 -8.45 8.49
CA TYR A 114 16.78 -9.87 8.34
C TYR A 114 17.63 -10.45 9.48
N ASN A 115 17.11 -11.50 10.12
CA ASN A 115 17.80 -12.25 11.17
C ASN A 115 18.55 -13.45 10.57
N ILE A 116 19.87 -13.46 10.67
CA ILE A 116 20.73 -14.49 10.06
C ILE A 116 20.62 -15.87 10.72
N TYR A 117 20.18 -15.93 11.97
CA TYR A 117 20.14 -17.17 12.74
C TYR A 117 18.79 -17.88 12.59
N SER A 118 17.71 -17.11 12.54
CA SER A 118 16.36 -17.66 12.34
C SER A 118 15.89 -17.59 10.88
N HIS A 119 16.65 -16.91 10.04
CA HIS A 119 16.31 -16.54 8.66
C HIS A 119 14.98 -15.79 8.50
N ALA A 120 14.48 -15.23 9.60
CA ALA A 120 13.26 -14.44 9.60
C ALA A 120 13.53 -13.05 9.02
N TYR A 121 12.58 -12.52 8.27
CA TYR A 121 12.60 -11.15 7.79
C TYR A 121 11.30 -10.42 8.07
N GLN A 122 11.37 -9.10 8.11
CA GLN A 122 10.21 -8.22 8.22
C GLN A 122 10.50 -6.90 7.51
N LEU A 123 9.54 -6.45 6.70
CA LEU A 123 9.51 -5.18 6.01
C LEU A 123 8.14 -4.54 6.32
N ASP A 124 8.15 -3.35 6.90
CA ASP A 124 6.92 -2.58 7.14
C ASP A 124 6.91 -1.40 6.15
N PHE A 125 5.78 -1.17 5.49
CA PHE A 125 5.60 -0.08 4.53
C PHE A 125 4.19 0.49 4.64
N ALA A 126 3.95 1.63 4.01
CA ALA A 126 2.63 2.24 4.00
C ALA A 126 2.24 2.62 2.58
N ILE A 127 0.95 2.50 2.28
CA ILE A 127 0.37 2.90 1.00
C ILE A 127 -0.57 4.06 1.28
N GLU A 128 -0.28 5.20 0.67
CA GLU A 128 -1.19 6.33 0.66
C GLU A 128 -2.35 6.01 -0.28
N ASN A 129 -3.58 6.27 0.15
CA ASN A 129 -4.78 5.99 -0.64
C ASN A 129 -5.32 7.24 -1.36
N GLY A 130 -4.51 8.29 -1.48
CA GLY A 130 -4.91 9.59 -2.02
C GLY A 130 -5.87 10.40 -1.14
N GLN A 131 -6.26 9.86 0.03
CA GLN A 131 -7.13 10.55 0.99
C GLN A 131 -6.31 11.36 1.97
N VAL A 132 -6.94 12.38 2.55
CA VAL A 132 -6.39 13.12 3.67
C VAL A 132 -7.17 12.82 4.94
N ASP A 133 -6.49 12.75 6.08
CA ASP A 133 -7.11 12.63 7.38
C ASP A 133 -7.76 13.97 7.82
N ALA A 134 -8.38 13.99 9.00
CA ALA A 134 -9.00 15.19 9.55
C ALA A 134 -8.03 16.37 9.75
N THR A 135 -6.71 16.12 9.70
CA THR A 135 -5.65 17.13 9.79
C THR A 135 -5.13 17.58 8.42
N GLY A 136 -5.68 17.05 7.33
CA GLY A 136 -5.25 17.35 5.97
C GLY A 136 -4.01 16.57 5.52
N LYS A 137 -3.56 15.56 6.27
CA LYS A 137 -2.39 14.74 5.90
C LYS A 137 -2.80 13.50 5.13
N PRO A 138 -2.03 13.06 4.12
CA PRO A 138 -2.29 11.82 3.41
C PRO A 138 -2.47 10.65 4.37
N ARG A 139 -3.58 9.92 4.25
CA ARG A 139 -3.84 8.73 5.05
C ARG A 139 -3.05 7.57 4.45
N ALA A 140 -2.14 7.03 5.25
CA ALA A 140 -1.31 5.90 4.86
C ALA A 140 -1.76 4.63 5.59
N ILE A 141 -2.12 3.59 4.83
CA ILE A 141 -2.47 2.27 5.36
C ILE A 141 -1.19 1.47 5.54
N LYS A 142 -0.95 0.96 6.76
CA LYS A 142 0.28 0.25 7.10
C LYS A 142 0.17 -1.23 6.75
N PHE A 143 1.24 -1.74 6.16
CA PHE A 143 1.41 -3.12 5.77
C PHE A 143 2.66 -3.71 6.37
N ARG A 144 2.61 -5.02 6.59
CA ARG A 144 3.75 -5.84 7.02
C ARG A 144 3.94 -6.97 6.04
N PHE A 145 5.16 -7.09 5.54
CA PHE A 145 5.66 -8.20 4.73
C PHE A 145 6.71 -8.96 5.54
N ALA A 146 6.39 -10.16 5.99
CA ALA A 146 7.23 -10.89 6.94
C ALA A 146 7.19 -12.40 6.69
N GLY A 147 8.30 -13.08 6.94
CA GLY A 147 8.43 -14.49 6.65
C GLY A 147 9.77 -15.08 7.05
N LYS A 148 10.10 -16.20 6.44
CA LYS A 148 11.40 -16.87 6.54
C LYS A 148 11.96 -17.14 5.15
N LEU A 149 13.26 -16.94 4.99
CA LEU A 149 14.01 -17.33 3.80
C LEU A 149 14.75 -18.63 4.10
N ASP A 150 14.51 -19.69 3.35
CA ASP A 150 15.34 -20.88 3.41
C ASP A 150 16.60 -20.65 2.55
N PRO A 151 17.79 -20.54 3.16
CA PRO A 151 19.02 -20.26 2.41
C PRO A 151 19.47 -21.44 1.55
N VAL A 152 18.98 -22.66 1.80
CA VAL A 152 19.33 -23.88 1.05
C VAL A 152 18.42 -24.01 -0.16
N THR A 153 17.10 -23.99 0.05
CA THR A 153 16.11 -24.17 -1.04
C THR A 153 15.84 -22.89 -1.82
N LYS A 154 16.32 -21.74 -1.33
CA LYS A 154 16.08 -20.40 -1.92
C LYS A 154 14.59 -20.06 -2.03
N VAL A 155 13.81 -20.54 -1.06
CA VAL A 155 12.37 -20.30 -0.95
C VAL A 155 12.10 -19.28 0.16
N MET A 156 11.24 -18.31 -0.13
CA MET A 156 10.68 -17.38 0.85
C MET A 156 9.22 -17.74 1.13
N ASP A 157 8.94 -18.13 2.36
CA ASP A 157 7.59 -18.37 2.84
C ASP A 157 7.20 -17.26 3.82
N GLY A 158 5.98 -16.75 3.72
CA GLY A 158 5.54 -15.71 4.63
C GLY A 158 4.19 -15.12 4.32
N THR A 159 3.98 -13.90 4.79
CA THR A 159 2.72 -13.19 4.67
C THR A 159 2.89 -11.71 4.41
N ILE A 160 2.00 -11.17 3.59
CA ILE A 160 1.70 -9.75 3.51
C ILE A 160 0.38 -9.50 4.23
N GLN A 161 0.30 -8.49 5.08
CA GLN A 161 -0.94 -8.18 5.82
C GLN A 161 -1.06 -6.69 6.11
N CYS A 162 -2.30 -6.20 6.17
CA CYS A 162 -2.60 -4.90 6.74
C CYS A 162 -2.44 -4.99 8.26
N VAL A 163 -1.71 -4.04 8.87
CA VAL A 163 -1.36 -4.10 10.31
C VAL A 163 -2.61 -4.04 11.19
N ASP A 164 -3.56 -3.18 10.84
CA ASP A 164 -4.79 -2.98 11.62
C ASP A 164 -5.88 -4.02 11.29
N TYR A 165 -5.65 -4.85 10.27
CA TYR A 165 -6.62 -5.80 9.74
C TYR A 165 -5.97 -7.15 9.44
N ALA A 166 -5.46 -7.82 10.48
CA ALA A 166 -4.61 -9.01 10.36
C ALA A 166 -5.23 -10.20 9.57
N LYS A 167 -6.57 -10.29 9.51
CA LYS A 167 -7.27 -11.31 8.69
C LYS A 167 -7.21 -11.02 7.20
N TYR A 168 -6.98 -9.76 6.82
CA TYR A 168 -6.74 -9.33 5.46
C TYR A 168 -5.25 -9.34 5.16
N GLY A 169 -4.92 -9.95 4.04
CA GLY A 169 -3.55 -10.32 3.75
C GLY A 169 -3.51 -11.52 2.83
N GLY A 170 -2.29 -11.85 2.43
CA GLY A 170 -2.03 -13.09 1.73
C GLY A 170 -0.88 -13.86 2.36
N ARG A 171 -0.86 -15.15 2.07
CA ARG A 171 0.29 -16.04 2.26
C ARG A 171 0.98 -16.17 0.92
N TYR A 172 2.29 -16.21 0.93
CA TYR A 172 3.07 -16.45 -0.28
C TYR A 172 4.10 -17.54 -0.03
N ARG A 173 4.49 -18.17 -1.14
CA ARG A 173 5.67 -18.99 -1.27
C ARG A 173 6.37 -18.56 -2.55
N LEU A 174 7.52 -17.93 -2.41
CA LEU A 174 8.29 -17.37 -3.52
C LEU A 174 9.58 -18.14 -3.69
N THR A 175 10.00 -18.39 -4.92
CA THR A 175 11.24 -19.11 -5.22
C THR A 175 12.18 -18.20 -5.99
N ARG A 176 13.46 -18.17 -5.60
CA ARG A 176 14.45 -17.31 -6.26
C ARG A 176 14.64 -17.71 -7.72
N GLY A 177 14.50 -16.74 -8.63
CA GLY A 177 14.68 -16.97 -10.07
C GLY A 177 13.68 -17.94 -10.71
N ALA A 178 12.55 -18.20 -10.05
CA ALA A 178 11.44 -18.89 -10.70
C ALA A 178 10.83 -18.02 -11.78
N ASN A 179 10.12 -18.64 -12.72
CA ASN A 179 9.29 -17.89 -13.67
C ASN A 179 8.04 -17.39 -12.95
N SER A 180 7.68 -16.14 -13.21
CA SER A 180 6.43 -15.56 -12.70
C SER A 180 5.24 -16.46 -13.05
N PRO A 181 4.38 -16.79 -12.07
CA PRO A 181 3.22 -17.62 -12.33
C PRO A 181 2.27 -16.91 -13.30
N GLN A 182 1.45 -17.69 -14.00
CA GLN A 182 0.41 -17.13 -14.84
C GLN A 182 -0.55 -16.29 -14.00
N LEU A 183 -0.90 -15.11 -14.50
CA LEU A 183 -1.82 -14.19 -13.85
C LEU A 183 -3.23 -14.77 -13.88
N GLU A 184 -3.76 -15.16 -12.73
CA GLU A 184 -5.18 -15.48 -12.58
C GLU A 184 -5.99 -14.24 -12.26
N ASP A 185 -7.21 -14.17 -12.81
CA ASP A 185 -8.13 -13.09 -12.51
C ASP A 185 -8.84 -13.40 -11.20
N THR A 186 -8.32 -12.86 -10.12
CA THR A 186 -8.92 -12.98 -8.81
C THR A 186 -8.92 -11.61 -8.16
N ARG A 187 -9.57 -10.64 -8.84
CA ARG A 187 -10.39 -9.73 -8.04
C ARG A 187 -11.24 -10.62 -7.14
N ILE A 188 -11.25 -10.34 -5.85
CA ILE A 188 -12.28 -10.88 -4.97
C ILE A 188 -13.35 -9.78 -4.96
N PRO A 189 -14.18 -9.63 -6.01
CA PRO A 189 -15.38 -8.84 -5.84
C PRO A 189 -16.15 -9.55 -4.74
N THR A 190 -16.41 -8.84 -3.66
CA THR A 190 -17.43 -9.30 -2.74
C THR A 190 -18.75 -9.16 -3.52
N GLU A 191 -19.54 -10.24 -3.63
CA GLU A 191 -20.88 -10.22 -4.23
C GLU A 191 -21.72 -9.01 -3.75
N ARG A 192 -21.42 -8.56 -2.53
CA ARG A 192 -21.94 -7.37 -1.87
C ARG A 192 -21.54 -6.04 -2.52
N ALA A 193 -20.27 -5.84 -2.90
CA ALA A 193 -19.82 -4.62 -3.56
C ALA A 193 -20.55 -4.45 -4.90
N GLU A 194 -20.65 -5.52 -5.69
CA GLU A 194 -21.39 -5.54 -6.95
C GLU A 194 -22.89 -5.27 -6.78
N ALA A 195 -23.48 -5.76 -5.69
CA ALA A 195 -24.88 -5.50 -5.37
C ALA A 195 -25.16 -4.06 -4.89
N THR A 196 -24.13 -3.29 -4.53
CA THR A 196 -24.27 -1.94 -3.95
C THR A 196 -23.85 -0.83 -4.91
N LEU A 197 -22.71 -1.00 -5.58
CA LEU A 197 -22.14 0.01 -6.45
C LEU A 197 -23.04 0.25 -7.67
N GLY A 198 -23.22 1.54 -8.02
CA GLY A 198 -24.08 1.96 -9.13
C GLY A 198 -25.58 1.82 -8.90
N LYS A 199 -26.02 1.27 -7.76
CA LYS A 199 -27.43 1.17 -7.40
C LYS A 199 -27.94 2.45 -6.75
N ILE A 200 -29.24 2.69 -6.94
CA ILE A 200 -29.97 3.78 -6.32
C ILE A 200 -30.81 3.20 -5.19
N TYR A 201 -30.69 3.80 -4.02
CA TYR A 201 -31.48 3.50 -2.84
C TYR A 201 -32.38 4.67 -2.57
N SER A 202 -33.65 4.44 -2.25
CA SER A 202 -34.54 5.55 -1.90
C SER A 202 -35.55 5.20 -0.83
N VAL A 203 -36.06 6.24 -0.19
CA VAL A 203 -37.17 6.19 0.75
C VAL A 203 -37.92 7.52 0.70
N THR A 204 -39.24 7.48 0.79
CA THR A 204 -40.08 8.66 0.99
C THR A 204 -40.38 8.78 2.48
N GLN A 205 -40.12 9.95 3.06
CA GLN A 205 -40.37 10.24 4.46
C GLN A 205 -40.63 11.73 4.69
N GLU A 206 -41.17 12.07 5.85
CA GLU A 206 -41.35 13.46 6.24
C GLU A 206 -40.02 14.05 6.75
N VAL A 207 -39.60 15.17 6.18
CA VAL A 207 -38.43 15.95 6.61
C VAL A 207 -38.89 17.40 6.76
N LEU A 208 -38.70 17.96 7.95
CA LEU A 208 -39.13 19.32 8.30
C LEU A 208 -40.62 19.63 8.00
N GLY A 209 -41.52 18.67 8.20
CA GLY A 209 -42.96 18.89 7.96
C GLY A 209 -43.42 18.72 6.51
N THR A 210 -42.52 18.31 5.61
CA THR A 210 -42.83 18.08 4.19
C THR A 210 -42.44 16.67 3.78
N GLU A 211 -43.25 16.04 2.94
CA GLU A 211 -42.89 14.74 2.37
C GLU A 211 -41.77 14.91 1.35
N GLN A 212 -40.65 14.23 1.59
CA GLN A 212 -39.46 14.27 0.76
C GLN A 212 -39.04 12.86 0.39
N ARG A 213 -38.53 12.69 -0.83
CA ARG A 213 -37.83 11.48 -1.25
C ARG A 213 -36.34 11.67 -0.99
N VAL A 214 -35.79 10.84 -0.11
CA VAL A 214 -34.35 10.73 0.12
C VAL A 214 -33.80 9.67 -0.82
N THR A 215 -32.88 10.05 -1.69
CA THR A 215 -32.22 9.17 -2.64
C THR A 215 -30.73 9.08 -2.30
N MET A 216 -30.20 7.88 -2.14
CA MET A 216 -28.79 7.63 -1.91
C MET A 216 -28.22 6.82 -3.08
N LYS A 217 -27.10 7.26 -3.64
CA LYS A 217 -26.42 6.58 -4.73
C LYS A 217 -24.95 6.36 -4.38
N PHE A 218 -24.50 5.13 -4.59
CA PHE A 218 -23.10 4.74 -4.45
C PHE A 218 -22.45 4.78 -5.81
N ALA A 219 -21.33 5.50 -5.92
CA ALA A 219 -20.46 5.49 -7.08
C ALA A 219 -19.14 4.84 -6.71
N GLU A 220 -18.55 4.13 -7.67
CA GLU A 220 -17.18 3.65 -7.57
C GLU A 220 -16.25 4.85 -7.32
N PRO A 221 -15.24 4.71 -6.45
CA PRO A 221 -14.17 5.69 -6.43
C PRO A 221 -13.51 5.73 -7.80
N THR A 222 -12.92 6.87 -8.16
CA THR A 222 -11.98 6.90 -9.29
C THR A 222 -10.91 5.84 -9.06
N ALA A 223 -10.82 4.85 -9.95
CA ALA A 223 -9.85 3.78 -9.82
C ALA A 223 -8.43 4.37 -9.78
N THR A 224 -7.79 4.29 -8.62
CA THR A 224 -6.36 4.58 -8.47
C THR A 224 -5.61 3.27 -8.34
N PRO A 225 -4.38 3.17 -8.86
CA PRO A 225 -3.54 2.00 -8.62
C PRO A 225 -3.36 1.69 -7.12
N GLU A 226 -3.45 2.71 -6.26
CA GLU A 226 -3.37 2.59 -4.80
C GLU A 226 -4.62 1.90 -4.26
N GLY A 227 -5.79 2.37 -4.70
CA GLY A 227 -7.09 1.80 -4.38
C GLY A 227 -7.17 0.33 -4.77
N GLU A 228 -6.80 -0.02 -6.01
CA GLU A 228 -6.85 -1.41 -6.48
C GLU A 228 -5.96 -2.36 -5.67
N PHE A 229 -4.77 -1.90 -5.25
CA PHE A 229 -3.94 -2.68 -4.34
C PHE A 229 -4.60 -2.85 -2.96
N LEU A 230 -5.10 -1.75 -2.38
CA LEU A 230 -5.74 -1.77 -1.07
C LEU A 230 -6.99 -2.66 -1.07
N GLU A 231 -7.72 -2.72 -2.18
CA GLU A 231 -8.90 -3.55 -2.28
C GLU A 231 -8.65 -5.05 -2.02
N LEU A 232 -7.43 -5.51 -2.30
CA LEU A 232 -7.03 -6.89 -2.05
C LEU A 232 -6.78 -7.20 -0.57
N PHE A 233 -6.41 -6.19 0.23
CA PHE A 233 -5.87 -6.38 1.58
C PHE A 233 -6.55 -5.56 2.67
N TYR A 234 -7.58 -4.79 2.32
CA TYR A 234 -8.21 -3.84 3.23
C TYR A 234 -9.74 -3.94 3.11
N PRO A 235 -10.48 -4.17 4.22
CA PRO A 235 -11.93 -4.31 4.18
C PRO A 235 -12.67 -3.01 3.89
N VAL A 236 -12.03 -1.88 4.20
CA VAL A 236 -12.67 -0.58 4.07
C VAL A 236 -12.50 -0.10 2.63
N ARG A 237 -13.62 0.07 1.95
CA ARG A 237 -13.72 0.65 0.62
C ARG A 237 -13.99 2.13 0.77
N PHE A 238 -13.36 2.93 -0.09
CA PHE A 238 -13.69 4.34 -0.20
C PHE A 238 -14.64 4.50 -1.36
N VAL A 239 -15.77 5.16 -1.14
CA VAL A 239 -16.82 5.32 -2.15
C VAL A 239 -17.26 6.78 -2.18
N THR A 240 -17.73 7.22 -3.35
CA THR A 240 -18.50 8.46 -3.40
C THR A 240 -19.96 8.11 -3.15
N VAL A 241 -20.55 8.73 -2.14
CA VAL A 241 -21.98 8.59 -1.83
C VAL A 241 -22.64 9.93 -2.04
N SER A 242 -23.63 9.99 -2.91
CA SER A 242 -24.46 11.19 -3.06
C SER A 242 -25.82 10.95 -2.44
N VAL A 243 -26.24 11.86 -1.56
CA VAL A 243 -27.59 11.89 -1.01
C VAL A 243 -28.33 13.09 -1.59
N THR A 244 -29.49 12.82 -2.19
CA THR A 244 -30.36 13.80 -2.81
C THR A 244 -31.70 13.84 -2.07
N LEU A 245 -32.13 15.03 -1.69
CA LEU A 245 -33.45 15.31 -1.15
C LEU A 245 -34.31 15.89 -2.27
N THR A 246 -35.41 15.22 -2.61
CA THR A 246 -36.35 15.64 -3.65
C THR A 246 -37.70 15.93 -3.01
N GLU A 247 -38.31 17.09 -3.27
CA GLU A 247 -39.67 17.37 -2.80
C GLU A 247 -40.68 16.53 -3.59
N THR A 248 -41.48 15.69 -2.93
CA THR A 248 -42.35 14.74 -3.67
C THR A 248 -43.46 15.43 -4.45
N LYS A 249 -43.90 16.61 -3.99
CA LYS A 249 -45.00 17.38 -4.61
C LYS A 249 -44.65 17.90 -6.00
N TYR A 250 -43.42 18.39 -6.19
CA TYR A 250 -42.98 18.99 -7.46
C TYR A 250 -41.98 18.12 -8.22
N GLY A 251 -41.37 17.14 -7.54
CA GLY A 251 -40.33 16.29 -8.13
C GLY A 251 -39.01 17.02 -8.35
N GLU A 252 -38.80 18.17 -7.70
CA GLU A 252 -37.57 18.96 -7.80
C GLU A 252 -36.57 18.56 -6.72
N ASP A 253 -35.31 18.43 -7.11
CA ASP A 253 -34.21 18.18 -6.19
C ASP A 253 -33.92 19.45 -5.38
N ILE A 254 -34.21 19.40 -4.08
CA ILE A 254 -33.96 20.49 -3.14
C ILE A 254 -32.45 20.63 -2.91
N MET A 255 -31.76 19.50 -2.75
CA MET A 255 -30.36 19.46 -2.38
C MET A 255 -29.73 18.13 -2.77
N THR A 256 -28.50 18.17 -3.27
CA THR A 256 -27.64 16.98 -3.44
C THR A 256 -26.31 17.23 -2.75
N ILE A 257 -25.93 16.32 -1.86
CA ILE A 257 -24.69 16.40 -1.10
C ILE A 257 -23.81 15.20 -1.45
N PRO A 258 -22.59 15.44 -1.99
CA PRO A 258 -21.62 14.40 -2.25
C PRO A 258 -20.67 14.18 -1.06
N PHE A 259 -20.63 12.96 -0.54
CA PHE A 259 -19.57 12.46 0.32
C PHE A 259 -18.54 11.74 -0.55
N THR A 260 -17.55 12.47 -1.08
CA THR A 260 -16.60 11.94 -2.07
C THR A 260 -15.67 10.86 -1.53
N ASN A 261 -15.52 10.80 -0.21
CA ASN A 261 -14.55 9.96 0.50
C ASN A 261 -15.20 9.14 1.62
N ALA A 262 -16.43 8.67 1.41
CA ALA A 262 -17.12 7.88 2.42
C ALA A 262 -16.43 6.52 2.60
N GLU A 263 -16.25 6.11 3.85
CA GLU A 263 -15.62 4.86 4.27
C GLU A 263 -16.68 3.79 4.46
N TRP A 264 -16.72 2.82 3.54
CA TRP A 264 -17.53 1.63 3.67
C TRP A 264 -16.69 0.48 4.21
N ASP A 265 -16.83 0.20 5.49
CA ASP A 265 -16.25 -0.98 6.11
C ASP A 265 -17.12 -2.21 5.84
N MET A 266 -16.65 -3.11 4.98
CA MET A 266 -17.37 -4.31 4.60
C MET A 266 -17.51 -5.33 5.74
N ASP A 267 -16.65 -5.27 6.77
CA ASP A 267 -16.71 -6.18 7.92
C ASP A 267 -17.78 -5.78 8.92
N SER A 268 -17.67 -4.55 9.43
CA SER A 268 -18.65 -3.99 10.36
C SER A 268 -19.97 -3.66 9.64
N ARG A 269 -19.95 -3.66 8.30
CA ARG A 269 -21.07 -3.30 7.44
C ARG A 269 -21.54 -1.87 7.69
N THR A 270 -20.59 -0.98 7.95
CA THR A 270 -20.87 0.42 8.24
C THR A 270 -20.33 1.30 7.13
N LEU A 271 -21.03 2.40 6.89
CA LEU A 271 -20.63 3.45 5.96
C LEU A 271 -20.55 4.76 6.74
N ASN A 272 -19.42 5.43 6.68
CA ASN A 272 -19.22 6.72 7.33
C ASN A 272 -18.71 7.74 6.32
N GLY A 273 -19.48 8.81 6.11
CA GLY A 273 -19.12 9.93 5.25
C GLY A 273 -19.12 11.24 6.05
N ALA A 274 -18.20 12.13 5.73
CA ALA A 274 -18.22 13.50 6.22
C ALA A 274 -17.90 14.46 5.07
N MET A 275 -18.57 15.61 5.06
CA MET A 275 -18.33 16.70 4.14
C MET A 275 -18.32 18.00 4.92
N SER A 276 -17.28 18.81 4.73
CA SER A 276 -17.23 20.16 5.24
C SER A 276 -16.98 21.13 4.09
N GLY A 277 -17.62 22.28 4.12
CA GLY A 277 -17.33 23.34 3.17
C GLY A 277 -17.20 24.69 3.85
N ALA A 278 -16.36 25.54 3.28
CA ALA A 278 -16.33 26.94 3.64
C ALA A 278 -17.68 27.57 3.32
N ALA A 279 -18.10 28.53 4.13
CA ALA A 279 -19.24 29.36 3.78
C ALA A 279 -18.94 30.03 2.44
N GLY A 280 -19.83 29.88 1.45
CA GLY A 280 -19.69 30.59 0.17
C GLY A 280 -19.69 32.11 0.37
N SER A 281 -19.46 32.88 -0.69
CA SER A 281 -19.36 34.35 -0.68
C SER A 281 -20.61 35.12 -0.19
N GLY A 282 -21.64 34.44 0.32
CA GLY A 282 -22.80 35.00 1.03
C GLY A 282 -23.31 34.15 2.19
N GLY A 283 -22.59 33.08 2.58
CA GLY A 283 -22.93 32.26 3.74
C GLY A 283 -22.17 32.72 4.98
N THR A 284 -22.81 32.73 6.14
CA THR A 284 -22.20 33.19 7.40
C THR A 284 -21.53 32.10 8.21
N GLN A 285 -21.77 30.81 7.92
CA GLN A 285 -21.16 29.72 8.67
C GLN A 285 -20.68 28.56 7.78
N PRO A 286 -19.53 27.95 8.10
CA PRO A 286 -19.11 26.71 7.49
C PRO A 286 -20.19 25.65 7.73
N TYR A 287 -20.44 24.82 6.73
CA TYR A 287 -21.35 23.68 6.88
C TYR A 287 -20.54 22.41 7.10
N HIS A 288 -21.09 21.53 7.93
CA HIS A 288 -20.55 20.21 8.20
C HIS A 288 -21.70 19.22 8.13
N PHE A 289 -21.59 18.25 7.21
CA PHE A 289 -22.53 17.16 7.06
C PHE A 289 -21.83 15.84 7.38
N THR A 290 -22.52 14.96 8.10
CA THR A 290 -22.07 13.58 8.29
C THR A 290 -23.17 12.60 7.89
N LEU A 291 -22.74 11.45 7.41
CA LEU A 291 -23.58 10.33 7.05
C LEU A 291 -23.03 9.10 7.75
N GLN A 292 -23.84 8.45 8.58
CA GLN A 292 -23.50 7.22 9.25
C GLN A 292 -24.56 6.18 8.91
N CYS A 293 -24.19 5.13 8.19
CA CYS A 293 -25.12 4.07 7.85
C CYS A 293 -24.65 2.72 8.34
N THR A 294 -25.61 1.87 8.68
CA THR A 294 -25.40 0.43 8.87
C THR A 294 -26.16 -0.32 7.79
N GLU A 295 -25.47 -1.20 7.08
CA GLU A 295 -26.09 -2.07 6.09
C GLU A 295 -26.93 -3.14 6.80
N SER A 296 -28.20 -3.24 6.41
CA SER A 296 -29.12 -4.31 6.78
C SER A 296 -29.56 -5.11 5.56
N GLY A 297 -30.16 -6.29 5.77
CA GLY A 297 -30.61 -7.16 4.68
C GLY A 297 -29.58 -8.18 4.19
N SER A 298 -29.81 -8.72 2.99
CA SER A 298 -29.00 -9.81 2.42
C SER A 298 -27.95 -9.25 1.44
N ALA A 299 -26.88 -10.00 1.17
CA ALA A 299 -25.83 -9.55 0.24
C ALA A 299 -26.35 -9.21 -1.18
N LYS A 300 -27.48 -9.80 -1.61
CA LYS A 300 -28.10 -9.55 -2.93
C LYS A 300 -29.09 -8.39 -2.93
N VAL A 301 -29.62 -8.04 -1.76
CA VAL A 301 -30.62 -6.99 -1.58
C VAL A 301 -30.25 -6.22 -0.31
N PRO A 302 -29.17 -5.43 -0.36
CA PRO A 302 -28.78 -4.59 0.75
C PRO A 302 -29.83 -3.49 0.98
N ALA A 303 -29.98 -3.11 2.23
CA ALA A 303 -30.69 -1.93 2.69
C ALA A 303 -29.77 -1.16 3.63
N TRP A 304 -30.03 0.11 3.84
CA TRP A 304 -29.16 0.98 4.61
C TRP A 304 -29.99 1.74 5.64
N ASP A 305 -29.65 1.54 6.90
CA ASP A 305 -30.18 2.32 8.02
C ASP A 305 -29.20 3.45 8.28
N CYS A 306 -29.57 4.67 7.91
CA CYS A 306 -28.70 5.84 7.87
C CYS A 306 -29.15 6.92 8.86
N HIS A 307 -28.18 7.50 9.55
CA HIS A 307 -28.28 8.74 10.29
C HIS A 307 -27.57 9.84 9.50
N TRP A 308 -28.32 10.90 9.19
CA TRP A 308 -27.80 12.13 8.61
C TRP A 308 -27.69 13.20 9.70
N SER A 309 -26.57 13.91 9.77
CA SER A 309 -26.46 15.10 10.60
C SER A 309 -25.81 16.28 9.87
N GLY A 310 -26.27 17.48 10.18
CA GLY A 310 -25.79 18.75 9.64
C GLY A 310 -26.66 19.89 10.15
N ASN A 311 -27.15 20.77 9.27
CA ASN A 311 -28.12 21.82 9.66
C ASN A 311 -29.45 21.23 10.17
N VAL A 312 -29.79 20.03 9.70
CA VAL A 312 -30.94 19.22 10.15
C VAL A 312 -30.40 17.82 10.35
N ALA A 313 -30.81 17.17 11.43
CA ALA A 313 -30.51 15.76 11.67
C ALA A 313 -31.79 14.94 11.48
N PHE A 314 -31.67 13.80 10.79
CA PHE A 314 -32.77 12.86 10.62
C PHE A 314 -32.24 11.47 10.30
N ASP A 315 -33.03 10.46 10.66
CA ASP A 315 -32.78 9.07 10.30
C ASP A 315 -33.58 8.72 9.05
N PHE A 316 -33.04 7.81 8.23
CA PHE A 316 -33.74 7.27 7.07
C PHE A 316 -33.30 5.85 6.76
N LYS A 317 -34.23 5.03 6.28
CA LYS A 317 -33.96 3.65 5.87
C LYS A 317 -34.08 3.53 4.36
N ALA A 318 -32.96 3.56 3.65
CA ALA A 318 -32.93 3.48 2.20
C ALA A 318 -32.88 2.02 1.73
N LYS A 319 -33.76 1.66 0.78
CA LYS A 319 -33.78 0.33 0.14
C LYS A 319 -33.49 0.47 -1.35
N ALA A 320 -32.87 -0.55 -1.93
CA ALA A 320 -32.59 -0.57 -3.37
C ALA A 320 -33.89 -0.42 -4.16
N VAL A 321 -33.90 0.52 -5.11
CA VAL A 321 -34.99 0.70 -6.07
C VAL A 321 -34.87 -0.40 -7.12
N ARG A 322 -35.98 -1.10 -7.39
CA ARG A 322 -36.05 -2.14 -8.43
C ARG A 322 -36.12 -1.52 -9.82
#